data_AF-A0A920QRL0-F1
#
_entry.id   AF-A0A920QRL0-F1
#
_cell.length_a   1.000
_cell.length_b   1.000
_cell.length_c   1.000
_cell.angle_alpha   90.00
_cell.angle_beta   90.00
_cell.angle_gamma   90.00
#
_symmetry.space_group_name_H-M   'P 1'
#
loop_
_entity.id
_entity.type
_entity.pdbx_description
1 polymer ?
#
loop_
_entity_poly.entity_id
_entity_poly.type
_entity_poly.pdbx_seq_one_letter_code
_entity_poly.pdbx_strand_id
1 'polypeptide(L)' 'MKYYWESVVAECVLTPKGVKKINLFPIELGYKLPRPQRGRPVIAREENKQRIINKLAELSSEFGTEIQYSERGVGEVIL' A
#
# COMPACT_ATOMS: atom_id res chain seq x y z
N MET A 1 -17.57 4.55 4.33
CA MET A 1 -16.58 5.57 3.92
C MET A 1 -15.15 5.35 4.48
N LYS A 2 -14.79 4.15 5.01
CA LYS A 2 -13.45 3.87 5.57
C LYS A 2 -12.34 3.88 4.50
N TYR A 3 -12.66 3.42 3.30
CA TYR A 3 -11.69 3.21 2.22
C TYR A 3 -10.93 4.46 1.73
N TYR A 4 -11.46 5.67 1.91
CA TYR A 4 -10.76 6.90 1.52
C TYR A 4 -9.65 7.30 2.51
N TRP A 5 -9.51 6.57 3.62
CA TRP A 5 -8.53 6.82 4.67
C TRP A 5 -7.41 5.78 4.66
N GLU A 6 -7.34 4.96 3.63
CA GLU A 6 -6.39 3.87 3.46
C GLU A 6 -5.70 4.06 2.11
N SER A 7 -4.40 3.85 2.08
CA SER A 7 -3.60 4.00 0.86
C SER A 7 -2.31 3.18 0.98
N VAL A 8 -1.40 3.35 0.02
CA VAL A 8 -0.04 2.83 0.07
C VAL A 8 0.97 3.93 -0.23
N VAL A 9 2.18 3.79 0.31
CA VAL A 9 3.37 4.50 -0.17
C VAL A 9 4.19 3.53 -1.02
N ALA A 10 4.50 3.92 -2.25
CA ALA A 10 5.31 3.11 -3.15
C ALA A 10 6.80 3.44 -3.00
N GLU A 11 7.62 2.42 -2.84
CA GLU A 11 9.07 2.49 -2.94
C GLU A 11 9.49 1.75 -4.22
N CYS A 12 10.10 2.49 -5.15
CA CYS A 12 10.65 1.92 -6.37
C CYS A 12 12.18 1.86 -6.27
N VAL A 13 12.73 0.65 -6.28
CA VAL A 13 14.18 0.42 -6.34
C VAL A 13 14.60 0.36 -7.80
N LEU A 14 15.36 1.38 -8.23
CA LEU A 14 15.81 1.52 -9.61
C LEU A 14 17.28 1.10 -9.77
N THR A 15 17.61 0.57 -10.93
CA THR A 15 18.98 0.25 -11.35
C THR A 15 19.23 0.79 -12.77
N PRO A 16 20.48 0.82 -13.26
CA PRO A 16 20.75 1.18 -14.66
C PRO A 16 20.03 0.28 -15.69
N LYS A 17 19.62 -0.93 -15.29
CA LYS A 17 18.87 -1.88 -16.14
C LYS A 17 17.35 -1.72 -16.05
N GLY A 18 16.86 -0.76 -15.25
CA GLY A 18 15.43 -0.50 -15.04
C GLY A 18 14.97 -0.73 -13.60
N VAL A 19 13.67 -0.96 -13.43
CA VAL A 19 13.04 -1.19 -12.13
C VAL A 19 13.44 -2.57 -11.61
N LYS A 20 14.06 -2.62 -10.44
CA LYS A 20 14.47 -3.87 -9.78
C LYS A 20 13.40 -4.38 -8.83
N LYS A 21 12.71 -3.47 -8.13
CA LYS A 21 11.68 -3.83 -7.14
C LYS A 21 10.70 -2.69 -6.93
N ILE A 22 9.43 -3.02 -6.68
CA ILE A 22 8.45 -2.08 -6.14
C ILE A 22 7.85 -2.67 -4.87
N ASN A 23 8.02 -1.98 -3.74
CA ASN A 23 7.36 -2.31 -2.47
C ASN A 23 6.23 -1.30 -2.22
N LEU A 24 5.10 -1.78 -1.70
CA LEU A 24 3.91 -0.99 -1.38
C LEU A 24 3.65 -1.07 0.12
N PHE A 25 3.94 0.01 0.82
CA PHE A 25 3.78 0.10 2.27
C PHE A 25 2.35 0.55 2.59
N PRO A 26 1.51 -0.30 3.22
CA PRO A 26 0.15 0.07 3.56
C PRO A 26 0.13 1.15 4.63
N ILE A 27 -0.71 2.18 4.42
CA ILE A 27 -0.85 3.33 5.32
C ILE A 27 -2.30 3.63 5.65
N GLU A 28 -2.52 4.24 6.81
CA GLU A 28 -3.78 4.84 7.23
C GLU A 28 -3.63 6.35 7.40
N LEU A 29 -4.71 7.09 7.11
CA LEU A 29 -4.77 8.55 7.15
C LEU A 29 -5.54 9.09 8.36
N GLY A 30 -5.81 8.25 9.36
CA GLY A 30 -6.41 8.66 10.63
C GLY A 30 -7.93 8.85 10.59
N TYR A 31 -8.68 7.88 10.05
CA TYR A 31 -10.15 7.93 10.06
C TYR A 31 -10.69 8.16 11.49
N LYS A 32 -11.58 9.15 11.65
CA LYS A 32 -12.16 9.60 12.94
C LYS A 32 -11.18 10.20 13.95
N LEU A 33 -9.92 10.43 13.60
CA LEU A 33 -8.99 11.15 14.48
C LEU A 33 -9.24 12.67 14.47
N PRO A 34 -8.72 13.44 15.45
CA PRO A 34 -8.77 14.89 15.43
C PRO A 34 -8.13 15.48 14.16
N ARG A 35 -8.59 16.68 13.75
CA ARG A 35 -8.12 17.35 12.52
C ARG A 35 -6.58 17.41 12.38
N PRO A 36 -5.78 17.69 13.43
CA PRO A 36 -4.33 17.74 13.30
C PRO A 36 -3.66 16.41 12.91
N GLN A 37 -4.33 15.28 13.14
CA GLN A 37 -3.79 13.94 12.86
C GLN A 37 -4.36 13.35 11.56
N ARG A 38 -5.49 13.87 11.09
CA ARG A 38 -6.12 13.42 9.84
C ARG A 38 -5.28 13.82 8.63
N GLY A 39 -5.15 12.90 7.69
CA GLY A 39 -4.42 13.11 6.44
C GLY A 39 -2.90 12.88 6.55
N ARG A 40 -2.35 12.75 7.76
CA ARG A 40 -0.96 12.34 7.94
C ARG A 40 -0.84 10.83 7.67
N PRO A 41 0.02 10.41 6.73
CA PRO A 41 0.26 8.99 6.48
C PRO A 41 1.00 8.38 7.66
N VAL A 42 0.47 7.27 8.16
CA VAL A 42 1.09 6.42 9.19
C VAL A 42 1.02 4.98 8.71
N ILE A 43 2.04 4.16 8.99
CA ILE A 43 2.01 2.72 8.69
C ILE A 43 0.73 2.11 9.27
N ALA A 44 0.01 1.37 8.43
CA ALA A 44 -1.24 0.75 8.81
C ALA A 44 -1.03 -0.27 9.93
N ARG A 45 -2.04 -0.39 10.81
CA ARG A 45 -2.06 -1.45 11.83
C ARG A 45 -2.08 -2.83 11.18
N GLU A 46 -1.49 -3.83 11.86
CA GLU A 46 -1.32 -5.19 11.34
C GLU A 46 -2.64 -5.79 10.79
N GLU A 47 -3.76 -5.60 11.51
CA GLU A 47 -5.06 -6.12 11.11
C GLU A 47 -5.62 -5.49 9.83
N ASN A 48 -5.09 -4.34 9.40
CA ASN A 48 -5.52 -3.63 8.19
C ASN A 48 -4.56 -3.83 7.02
N LYS A 49 -3.28 -4.16 7.25
CA LYS A 49 -2.25 -4.21 6.19
C LYS A 49 -2.64 -5.09 5.02
N GLN A 50 -2.92 -6.37 5.28
CA GLN A 50 -3.23 -7.33 4.22
C GLN A 50 -4.48 -6.92 3.43
N ARG A 51 -5.52 -6.43 4.11
CA ARG A 51 -6.74 -5.98 3.45
C ARG A 51 -6.50 -4.78 2.53
N ILE A 52 -5.66 -3.82 2.94
CA ILE A 52 -5.29 -2.66 2.12
C ILE A 52 -4.57 -3.12 0.85
N ILE A 53 -3.60 -4.04 0.99
CA ILE A 53 -2.85 -4.58 -0.15
C ILE A 53 -3.75 -5.40 -1.07
N ASN A 54 -4.58 -6.30 -0.54
CA ASN A 54 -5.49 -7.12 -1.35
C ASN A 54 -6.46 -6.25 -2.15
N LYS A 55 -6.97 -5.17 -1.55
CA LYS A 55 -7.84 -4.22 -2.26
C LYS A 55 -7.10 -3.54 -3.40
N LEU A 56 -5.86 -3.11 -3.18
CA LEU A 56 -5.06 -2.50 -4.23
C LEU A 56 -4.73 -3.51 -5.34
N ALA A 57 -4.44 -4.76 -4.98
CA ALA A 57 -4.20 -5.86 -5.92
C ALA A 57 -5.43 -6.10 -6.81
N GLU A 58 -6.62 -6.17 -6.23
CA GLU A 58 -7.89 -6.30 -6.98
C GLU A 58 -8.06 -5.17 -7.99
N LEU A 59 -7.90 -3.92 -7.55
CA LEU A 59 -8.00 -2.74 -8.44
C LEU A 59 -6.92 -2.69 -9.52
N SER A 60 -5.73 -3.20 -9.22
CA SER A 60 -4.59 -3.16 -10.15
C SER A 60 -4.61 -4.31 -11.16
N SER A 61 -5.34 -5.39 -10.85
CA SER A 61 -5.42 -6.59 -11.70
C SER A 61 -6.02 -6.30 -13.08
N GLU A 62 -6.98 -5.36 -13.17
CA GLU A 62 -7.58 -4.92 -14.44
C GLU A 62 -6.55 -4.26 -15.38
N PHE A 63 -5.43 -3.78 -14.84
CA PHE A 63 -4.33 -3.19 -15.60
C PHE A 63 -3.17 -4.17 -15.82
N GLY A 64 -3.35 -5.46 -15.51
CA GLY A 64 -2.32 -6.49 -15.64
C GLY A 64 -1.20 -6.40 -14.61
N THR A 65 -1.41 -5.67 -13.50
CA THR A 65 -0.42 -5.56 -12.42
C THR A 65 -0.73 -6.57 -11.32
N GLU A 66 0.21 -7.49 -11.06
CA GLU A 66 0.11 -8.44 -9.96
C GLU A 66 0.82 -7.90 -8.70
N ILE A 67 0.13 -7.99 -7.56
CA ILE A 67 0.62 -7.53 -6.25
C ILE A 67 0.41 -8.65 -5.24
N GLN A 68 1.48 -9.05 -4.54
CA GLN A 68 1.43 -10.07 -3.50
C GLN A 68 1.72 -9.49 -2.12
N TYR A 69 0.94 -9.87 -1.11
CA TYR A 69 1.22 -9.50 0.27
C TYR A 69 2.35 -10.37 0.84
N SER A 70 3.42 -9.76 1.32
CA SER A 70 4.58 -10.45 1.88
C SER A 70 4.48 -10.62 3.40
N GLU A 71 5.26 -11.57 3.94
CA GLU A 71 5.45 -11.77 5.38
C GLU A 71 5.98 -10.52 6.11
N ARG A 72 6.61 -9.59 5.37
CA ARG A 72 7.13 -8.32 5.89
C ARG A 72 6.04 -7.26 6.11
N GLY A 73 4.79 -7.57 5.75
CA GLY A 73 3.66 -6.65 5.90
C GLY A 73 3.56 -5.59 4.80
N VAL A 74 4.20 -5.82 3.65
CA VAL A 74 4.18 -4.93 2.48
C VAL A 74 3.64 -5.68 1.27
N GLY A 75 3.03 -4.95 0.33
CA GLY A 75 2.76 -5.46 -1.01
C GLY A 75 4.03 -5.47 -1.85
N GLU A 76 4.27 -6.52 -2.61
CA GLU A 76 5.35 -6.62 -3.59
C GLU A 76 4.73 -6.74 -4.98
N VAL A 77 5.13 -5.85 -5.90
CA VAL A 77 4.70 -5.94 -7.29
C VAL A 77 5.55 -6.96 -8.02
N ILE A 78 4.92 -7.86 -8.76
CA ILE A 78 5.62 -8.83 -9.62
C ILE A 78 6.01 -8.12 -10.92
N LEU A 79 7.31 -8.11 -11.23
CA LEU A 79 7.92 -7.42 -12.38
C LEU A 79 8.31 -8.41 -13.48
#